data_AF-A0A7S0LD88-F1
#
_entry.id   AF-A0A7S0LD88-F1
#
_cell.length_a   1.000
_cell.length_b   1.000
_cell.length_c   1.000
_cell.angle_alpha   90.00
_cell.angle_beta   90.00
_cell.angle_gamma   90.00
#
_symmetry.space_group_name_H-M   'P 1'
#
loop_
_entity.id
_entity.type
_entity.pdbx_description
1 polymer ?
#
loop_
_entity_poly.entity_id
_entity_poly.type
_entity_poly.pdbx_seq_one_letter_code
_entity_poly.pdbx_strand_id
1 'polypeptide(L)'
;MPHIDGIETFSGKMLHSSAYKDASIFKGKRVLVLGCGESGMDIAYRAVHQASEAAISIRNGMLAVPHDGWGGLPLDTLICNVAEHSYEHWWCHKHHLKWRLTTFVIRIMFFLSSGTSTGYNQWVGRVKRVERGHHILCKSVAALPYMNRPVKQKSWRRFIWWWAEPEVDRSIYSYPAVSSISGSTVTFSDGRAMDVDVLVYATGYTQSFPFLPKSANSRKEGLARGDDASLPSDHLIIEPDEPTLAFIGFVRPNVGAIPPMSELQVMWWIERMRGNIPAKRERPSYGLLGRKLVYGVDYGNYMHQVASEFGASPTLTTLCRSPCALAAYCLGQAYISFFKLQGPFESAAAWRVSRTELLQPVIQRGLAANVIFVVTMLAFGWVSLVALCVELVCTGARKIARSLGV
;
A
#
# COMPACT_ATOMS: atom_id res chain seq x y z
N MET A 1 -7.39 17.61 -13.30
CA MET A 1 -5.96 17.97 -13.10
C MET A 1 -5.92 19.12 -12.10
N PRO A 2 -4.93 19.19 -11.18
CA PRO A 2 -4.80 20.34 -10.29
C PRO A 2 -4.52 21.61 -11.09
N HIS A 3 -5.12 22.73 -10.66
CA HIS A 3 -4.84 24.04 -11.23
C HIS A 3 -3.42 24.51 -10.89
N ILE A 4 -2.78 25.20 -11.82
CA ILE A 4 -1.48 25.85 -11.67
C ILE A 4 -1.62 27.25 -12.26
N ASP A 5 -1.17 28.26 -11.55
CA ASP A 5 -1.31 29.65 -11.99
C ASP A 5 -0.54 29.87 -13.30
N GLY A 6 -1.19 30.47 -14.30
CA GLY A 6 -0.60 30.73 -15.61
C GLY A 6 -0.49 29.51 -16.54
N ILE A 7 -1.09 28.36 -16.18
CA ILE A 7 -1.04 27.14 -16.99
C ILE A 7 -1.60 27.33 -18.40
N GLU A 8 -2.58 28.20 -18.57
CA GLU A 8 -3.18 28.56 -19.85
C GLU A 8 -2.20 29.22 -20.82
N THR A 9 -1.10 29.77 -20.31
CA THR A 9 -0.03 30.36 -21.13
C THR A 9 0.99 29.33 -21.61
N PHE A 10 0.90 28.08 -21.14
CA PHE A 10 1.89 27.05 -21.45
C PHE A 10 1.92 26.72 -22.94
N SER A 11 3.06 26.97 -23.59
CA SER A 11 3.22 26.79 -25.03
C SER A 11 3.66 25.38 -25.45
N GLY A 12 4.07 24.55 -24.49
CA GLY A 12 4.53 23.18 -24.71
C GLY A 12 3.40 22.15 -24.75
N LYS A 13 3.78 20.87 -24.86
CA LYS A 13 2.84 19.75 -24.83
C LYS A 13 2.47 19.40 -23.39
N MET A 14 1.20 19.48 -23.04
CA MET A 14 0.69 19.06 -21.74
C MET A 14 -0.14 17.78 -21.85
N LEU A 15 0.03 16.86 -20.90
CA LEU A 15 -0.78 15.64 -20.80
C LEU A 15 -0.90 15.14 -19.37
N HIS A 16 -1.99 14.43 -19.08
CA HIS A 16 -2.09 13.60 -17.88
C HIS A 16 -1.45 12.22 -18.12
N SER A 17 -0.99 11.56 -17.06
CA SER A 17 -0.37 10.23 -17.14
C SER A 17 -1.25 9.18 -17.81
N SER A 18 -2.58 9.32 -17.73
CA SER A 18 -3.54 8.44 -18.42
C SER A 18 -3.45 8.50 -19.95
N ALA A 19 -3.03 9.64 -20.50
CA ALA A 19 -2.85 9.85 -21.93
C ALA A 19 -1.43 9.48 -22.41
N TYR A 20 -0.49 9.23 -21.49
CA TYR A 20 0.84 8.77 -21.84
C TYR A 20 0.79 7.32 -22.36
N LYS A 21 1.49 7.05 -23.46
CA LYS A 21 1.54 5.73 -24.11
C LYS A 21 2.94 5.33 -24.54
N ASP A 22 3.71 6.27 -25.05
CA ASP A 22 5.02 5.98 -25.62
C ASP A 22 6.03 7.09 -25.32
N ALA A 23 7.28 6.69 -25.11
CA ALA A 23 8.36 7.58 -24.69
C ALA A 23 8.91 8.44 -25.84
N SER A 24 8.58 8.16 -27.10
CA SER A 24 8.99 8.97 -28.27
C SER A 24 8.58 10.43 -28.17
N ILE A 25 7.50 10.74 -27.44
CA ILE A 25 7.07 12.13 -27.18
C ILE A 25 8.10 12.94 -26.40
N PHE A 26 9.06 12.28 -25.75
CA PHE A 26 10.12 12.90 -24.96
C PHE A 26 11.39 13.16 -25.76
N LYS A 27 11.53 12.59 -26.97
CA LYS A 27 12.80 12.62 -27.72
C LYS A 27 13.31 14.04 -27.94
N GLY A 28 14.47 14.36 -27.36
CA GLY A 28 15.12 15.67 -27.48
C GLY A 28 14.37 16.84 -26.82
N LYS A 29 13.43 16.55 -25.91
CA LYS A 29 12.62 17.54 -25.19
C LYS A 29 13.07 17.69 -23.74
N ARG A 30 12.80 18.87 -23.17
CA ARG A 30 12.85 19.13 -21.72
C ARG A 30 11.52 18.69 -21.11
N VAL A 31 11.56 17.64 -20.30
CA VAL A 31 10.37 16.97 -19.76
C VAL A 31 10.26 17.22 -18.26
N LEU A 32 9.11 17.70 -17.82
CA LEU A 32 8.78 17.83 -16.40
C LEU A 32 7.61 16.90 -16.05
N VAL A 33 7.85 15.99 -15.11
CA VAL A 33 6.81 15.12 -14.53
C VAL A 33 6.33 15.69 -13.21
N LEU A 34 5.04 15.95 -13.09
CA LEU A 34 4.41 16.48 -11.88
C LEU A 34 3.88 15.34 -11.01
N GLY A 35 4.55 15.08 -9.89
CA GLY A 35 4.20 14.04 -8.95
C GLY A 35 5.15 12.85 -9.01
N CYS A 36 5.45 12.31 -7.84
CA CYS A 36 6.35 11.17 -7.70
C CYS A 36 5.62 9.84 -7.47
N GLY A 37 4.31 9.73 -7.75
CA GLY A 37 3.57 8.46 -7.67
C GLY A 37 4.16 7.35 -8.55
N GLU A 38 3.62 6.13 -8.47
CA GLU A 38 4.03 4.99 -9.32
C GLU A 38 4.16 5.38 -10.81
N SER A 39 3.10 5.96 -11.39
CA SER A 39 3.12 6.43 -12.78
C SER A 39 4.13 7.55 -13.02
N GLY A 40 4.34 8.44 -12.04
CA GLY A 40 5.29 9.54 -12.17
C GLY A 40 6.73 9.05 -12.20
N MET A 41 7.06 8.08 -11.35
CA MET A 41 8.37 7.43 -11.31
C MET A 41 8.66 6.64 -12.59
N ASP A 42 7.71 5.86 -13.08
CA ASP A 42 7.86 5.13 -14.34
C ASP A 42 8.04 6.08 -15.53
N ILE A 43 7.21 7.12 -15.63
CA ILE A 43 7.31 8.10 -16.72
C ILE A 43 8.63 8.86 -16.63
N ALA A 44 9.07 9.26 -15.44
CA ALA A 44 10.36 9.94 -15.26
C ALA A 44 11.53 9.03 -15.67
N TYR A 45 11.47 7.74 -15.34
CA TYR A 45 12.44 6.74 -15.80
C TYR A 45 12.44 6.61 -17.33
N ARG A 46 11.27 6.61 -17.99
CA ARG A 46 11.21 6.62 -19.46
C ARG A 46 11.75 7.93 -20.06
N ALA A 47 11.44 9.06 -19.44
CA ALA A 47 11.88 10.37 -19.87
C ALA A 47 13.41 10.49 -19.85
N VAL A 48 14.09 10.07 -18.78
CA VAL A 48 15.56 10.21 -18.68
C VAL A 48 16.31 9.50 -19.81
N HIS A 49 15.74 8.46 -20.43
CA HIS A 49 16.38 7.74 -21.53
C HIS A 49 16.19 8.39 -22.92
N GLN A 50 15.19 9.26 -23.10
CA GLN A 50 14.87 9.85 -24.42
C GLN A 50 14.93 11.38 -24.45
N ALA A 51 14.64 12.01 -23.33
CA ALA A 51 14.68 13.47 -23.17
C ALA A 51 16.09 14.02 -23.33
N SER A 52 16.17 15.30 -23.71
CA SER A 52 17.39 16.09 -23.54
C SER A 52 17.60 16.42 -22.06
N GLU A 53 16.51 16.67 -21.33
CA GLU A 53 16.51 16.89 -19.89
C GLU A 53 15.24 16.31 -19.26
N ALA A 54 15.38 15.60 -18.14
CA ALA A 54 14.26 15.04 -17.39
C ALA A 54 14.23 15.62 -15.97
N ALA A 55 13.06 16.07 -15.55
CA ALA A 55 12.83 16.61 -14.23
C ALA A 55 11.53 16.07 -13.60
N ILE A 56 11.48 16.09 -12.27
CA ILE A 56 10.32 15.67 -11.48
C ILE A 56 10.02 16.68 -10.38
N SER A 57 8.76 17.11 -10.31
CA SER A 57 8.24 17.98 -9.25
C SER A 57 7.64 17.14 -8.12
N ILE A 58 8.11 17.37 -6.89
CA ILE A 58 7.75 16.60 -5.70
C ILE A 58 7.20 17.54 -4.63
N ARG A 59 5.91 17.39 -4.31
CA ARG A 59 5.23 18.17 -3.25
C ARG A 59 5.37 17.53 -1.87
N ASN A 60 4.83 16.31 -1.76
CA ASN A 60 4.97 15.48 -0.58
C ASN A 60 5.64 14.21 -1.09
N GLY A 61 6.87 13.92 -0.64
CA GLY A 61 7.59 12.73 -1.06
C GLY A 61 6.80 11.45 -0.77
N MET A 62 7.38 10.32 -1.11
CA MET A 62 6.76 9.00 -0.96
C MET A 62 7.69 8.01 -0.30
N LEU A 63 7.17 6.86 0.12
CA LEU A 63 7.99 5.77 0.63
C LEU A 63 8.27 4.79 -0.51
N ALA A 64 9.51 4.81 -1.02
CA ALA A 64 9.92 3.95 -2.12
C ALA A 64 10.56 2.66 -1.61
N VAL A 65 10.09 1.52 -2.13
CA VAL A 65 10.62 0.18 -1.82
C VAL A 65 10.51 -0.68 -3.08
N PRO A 66 11.62 -1.21 -3.64
CA PRO A 66 11.58 -2.02 -4.85
C PRO A 66 10.69 -3.25 -4.68
N HIS A 67 9.99 -3.63 -5.75
CA HIS A 67 9.28 -4.90 -5.81
C HIS A 67 10.23 -6.10 -5.91
N ASP A 68 11.43 -5.89 -6.46
CA ASP A 68 12.49 -6.84 -6.74
C ASP A 68 13.74 -6.58 -5.87
N GLY A 69 14.82 -7.34 -6.10
CA GLY A 69 16.07 -7.18 -5.34
C GLY A 69 16.13 -7.92 -4.00
N TRP A 70 15.14 -8.77 -3.70
CA TRP A 70 15.07 -9.53 -2.44
C TRP A 70 15.45 -11.00 -2.62
N GLY A 71 16.58 -11.26 -3.27
CA GLY A 71 17.04 -12.63 -3.55
C GLY A 71 16.20 -13.38 -4.58
N GLY A 72 15.63 -12.65 -5.55
CA GLY A 72 14.75 -13.20 -6.58
C GLY A 72 13.29 -13.36 -6.14
N LEU A 73 12.97 -13.03 -4.89
CA LEU A 73 11.60 -13.04 -4.37
C LEU A 73 10.93 -11.67 -4.53
N PRO A 74 9.63 -11.64 -4.87
CA PRO A 74 8.86 -10.41 -4.80
C PRO A 74 8.70 -9.92 -3.35
N LEU A 75 8.74 -8.60 -3.14
CA LEU A 75 8.52 -7.99 -1.82
C LEU A 75 7.24 -8.49 -1.14
N ASP A 76 6.17 -8.69 -1.90
CA ASP A 76 4.86 -9.08 -1.38
C ASP A 76 4.85 -10.49 -0.77
N THR A 77 5.86 -11.32 -1.02
CA THR A 77 6.02 -12.64 -0.39
C THR A 77 6.83 -12.58 0.90
N LEU A 78 7.41 -11.43 1.24
CA LEU A 78 8.26 -11.21 2.41
C LEU A 78 7.48 -10.58 3.56
N ILE A 79 6.37 -11.22 3.91
CA ILE A 79 5.42 -10.75 4.92
C ILE A 79 5.08 -11.92 5.84
N CYS A 80 4.93 -11.66 7.14
CA CYS A 80 4.38 -12.64 8.08
C CYS A 80 2.89 -12.37 8.22
N ASN A 81 2.04 -13.39 8.11
CA ASN A 81 0.60 -13.18 8.23
C ASN A 81 0.10 -13.43 9.66
N VAL A 82 0.40 -14.58 10.26
CA VAL A 82 -0.06 -14.90 11.61
C VAL A 82 0.57 -13.96 12.63
N ALA A 83 -0.25 -13.49 13.58
CA ALA A 83 0.08 -12.56 14.67
C ALA A 83 0.56 -11.17 14.26
N GLU A 84 1.03 -10.98 13.02
CA GLU A 84 1.31 -9.65 12.46
C GLU A 84 0.05 -9.04 11.82
N HIS A 85 -0.76 -9.82 11.09
CA HIS A 85 -1.96 -9.34 10.41
C HIS A 85 -3.23 -10.08 10.83
N SER A 86 -3.18 -11.42 10.87
CA SER A 86 -4.29 -12.24 11.38
C SER A 86 -4.10 -12.56 12.85
N TYR A 87 -5.21 -12.71 13.58
CA TYR A 87 -5.19 -13.08 15.00
C TYR A 87 -4.44 -12.09 15.93
N GLU A 88 -4.25 -10.83 15.50
CA GLU A 88 -3.74 -9.76 16.37
C GLU A 88 -4.81 -9.39 17.41
N HIS A 89 -4.43 -9.31 18.68
CA HIS A 89 -5.35 -8.90 19.73
C HIS A 89 -5.78 -7.43 19.56
N TRP A 90 -7.06 -7.12 19.78
CA TRP A 90 -7.62 -5.78 19.53
C TRP A 90 -6.89 -4.66 20.28
N TRP A 91 -6.37 -4.94 21.49
CA TRP A 91 -5.59 -3.98 22.26
C TRP A 91 -4.26 -3.63 21.58
N CYS A 92 -3.53 -4.65 21.09
CA CYS A 92 -2.28 -4.47 20.36
C CYS A 92 -2.50 -3.63 19.10
N HIS A 93 -3.60 -3.93 18.41
CA HIS A 93 -4.06 -3.21 17.25
C HIS A 93 -4.37 -1.74 17.56
N LYS A 94 -5.19 -1.46 18.59
CA LYS A 94 -5.61 -0.12 19.02
C LYS A 94 -4.41 0.79 19.33
N HIS A 95 -3.34 0.23 19.87
CA HIS A 95 -2.12 0.97 20.21
C HIS A 95 -1.06 0.94 19.09
N HIS A 96 -1.37 0.32 17.95
CA HIS A 96 -0.52 0.23 16.76
C HIS A 96 0.89 -0.30 17.07
N LEU A 97 0.97 -1.25 18.01
CA LEU A 97 2.25 -1.70 18.58
C LEU A 97 3.17 -2.29 17.50
N LYS A 98 2.61 -3.13 16.61
CA LYS A 98 3.34 -3.71 15.49
C LYS A 98 3.95 -2.66 14.58
N TRP A 99 3.21 -1.59 14.26
CA TRP A 99 3.68 -0.55 13.36
C TRP A 99 4.78 0.29 14.01
N ARG A 100 4.69 0.58 15.31
CA ARG A 100 5.75 1.28 16.04
C ARG A 100 7.06 0.48 16.04
N LEU A 101 6.99 -0.81 16.39
CA LEU A 101 8.16 -1.68 16.43
C LEU A 101 8.78 -1.88 15.04
N THR A 102 7.97 -2.26 14.06
CA THR A 102 8.46 -2.55 12.70
C THR A 102 8.93 -1.30 11.96
N THR A 103 8.38 -0.11 12.25
CA THR A 103 8.92 1.15 11.72
C THR A 103 10.37 1.35 12.11
N PHE A 104 10.72 1.10 13.38
CA PHE A 104 12.10 1.23 13.84
C PHE A 104 13.03 0.26 13.10
N VAL A 105 12.65 -1.02 13.02
CA VAL A 105 13.43 -2.06 12.34
C VAL A 105 13.63 -1.74 10.85
N ILE A 106 12.55 -1.41 10.12
CA ILE A 106 12.60 -1.12 8.68
C ILE A 106 13.48 0.10 8.40
N ARG A 107 13.42 1.14 9.23
CA ARG A 107 14.26 2.33 9.07
C ARG A 107 15.75 2.02 9.24
N ILE A 108 16.09 1.11 10.16
CA ILE A 108 17.45 0.60 10.31
C ILE A 108 17.84 -0.21 9.08
N MET A 109 16.99 -1.12 8.61
CA MET A 109 17.27 -1.93 7.42
C MET A 109 17.50 -1.06 6.18
N PHE A 110 16.69 -0.03 5.94
CA PHE A 110 16.93 0.91 4.84
C PHE A 110 18.26 1.65 5.00
N PHE A 111 18.58 2.10 6.22
CA PHE A 111 19.83 2.80 6.47
C PHE A 111 21.05 1.92 6.22
N LEU A 112 21.02 0.67 6.71
CA LEU A 112 22.07 -0.33 6.55
C LEU A 112 22.15 -0.94 5.14
N SER A 113 21.13 -0.78 4.29
CA SER A 113 21.14 -1.32 2.93
C SER A 113 21.43 -0.26 1.86
N SER A 114 21.15 1.00 2.16
CA SER A 114 21.11 2.04 1.11
C SER A 114 21.48 3.45 1.60
N GLY A 115 21.86 3.58 2.86
CA GLY A 115 22.31 4.82 3.48
C GLY A 115 21.19 5.79 3.88
N THR A 116 19.92 5.42 3.67
CA THR A 116 18.76 6.27 3.94
C THR A 116 17.76 5.59 4.86
N SER A 117 17.23 6.31 5.85
CA SER A 117 16.20 5.79 6.77
C SER A 117 14.78 6.16 6.38
N THR A 118 14.59 6.73 5.19
CA THR A 118 13.31 7.31 4.72
C THR A 118 12.71 6.58 3.51
N GLY A 119 13.30 5.45 3.14
CA GLY A 119 12.95 4.61 1.99
C GLY A 119 14.19 3.85 1.51
N TYR A 120 13.99 2.87 0.63
CA TYR A 120 15.08 2.08 0.06
C TYR A 120 15.79 2.90 -1.02
N ASN A 121 17.09 3.17 -0.81
CA ASN A 121 17.93 3.98 -1.68
C ASN A 121 17.26 5.30 -2.05
N GLN A 122 16.60 5.96 -1.10
CA GLN A 122 15.78 7.12 -1.39
C GLN A 122 16.45 8.38 -0.87
N TRP A 123 17.34 8.98 -1.67
CA TRP A 123 18.08 10.19 -1.30
C TRP A 123 17.31 11.46 -1.61
N VAL A 124 16.45 11.40 -2.62
CA VAL A 124 15.56 12.46 -3.08
C VAL A 124 14.10 12.02 -2.96
N GLY A 125 13.18 12.98 -2.83
CA GLY A 125 11.74 12.68 -2.80
C GLY A 125 11.25 11.96 -1.54
N ARG A 126 11.95 12.15 -0.41
CA ARG A 126 11.67 11.50 0.88
C ARG A 126 10.37 12.01 1.50
N VAL A 127 9.67 11.12 2.20
CA VAL A 127 8.64 11.55 3.17
C VAL A 127 9.29 12.21 4.38
N LYS A 128 8.60 13.19 4.99
CA LYS A 128 9.08 13.88 6.20
C LYS A 128 9.28 12.94 7.38
N ARG A 129 8.39 11.94 7.52
CA ARG A 129 8.41 10.97 8.61
C ARG A 129 7.95 9.61 8.08
N VAL A 130 8.81 8.60 8.21
CA VAL A 130 8.46 7.21 7.87
C VAL A 130 7.78 6.57 9.06
N GLU A 131 6.54 6.13 8.85
CA GLU A 131 5.73 5.40 9.83
C GLU A 131 4.91 4.34 9.12
N ARG A 132 5.06 3.08 9.52
CA ARG A 132 4.23 2.01 9.00
C ARG A 132 2.76 2.28 9.32
N GLY A 133 1.87 1.87 8.43
CA GLY A 133 0.44 2.15 8.52
C GLY A 133 0.03 3.55 8.03
N HIS A 134 0.97 4.45 7.72
CA HIS A 134 0.64 5.81 7.23
C HIS A 134 0.87 6.02 5.73
N HIS A 135 1.55 5.08 5.07
CA HIS A 135 2.02 5.23 3.70
C HIS A 135 1.60 4.04 2.84
N ILE A 136 1.30 4.32 1.57
CA ILE A 136 1.30 3.30 0.51
C ILE A 136 2.70 3.29 -0.09
N LEU A 137 3.24 2.09 -0.31
CA LEU A 137 4.56 1.94 -0.93
C LEU A 137 4.50 2.32 -2.40
N CYS A 138 5.57 2.96 -2.87
CA CYS A 138 5.87 3.06 -4.28
C CYS A 138 6.90 2.00 -4.66
N LYS A 139 6.50 1.10 -5.56
CA LYS A 139 7.30 -0.01 -6.03
C LYS A 139 8.05 0.31 -7.33
N SER A 140 7.59 1.31 -8.07
CA SER A 140 8.33 1.92 -9.17
C SER A 140 9.48 2.75 -8.62
N VAL A 141 10.67 2.16 -8.65
CA VAL A 141 11.88 2.77 -8.11
C VAL A 141 13.00 2.92 -9.14
N ALA A 142 12.77 2.52 -10.40
CA ALA A 142 13.79 2.55 -11.45
C ALA A 142 14.34 3.96 -11.73
N ALA A 143 13.55 5.01 -11.48
CA ALA A 143 14.01 6.40 -11.57
C ALA A 143 14.93 6.84 -10.41
N LEU A 144 14.93 6.15 -9.26
CA LEU A 144 15.67 6.58 -8.07
C LEU A 144 17.19 6.73 -8.30
N PRO A 145 17.91 5.80 -8.95
CA PRO A 145 19.34 5.98 -9.20
C PRO A 145 19.65 7.29 -9.93
N TYR A 146 18.87 7.63 -10.96
CA TYR A 146 18.98 8.86 -11.74
C TYR A 146 18.62 10.11 -10.93
N MET A 147 17.61 10.04 -10.07
CA MET A 147 17.22 11.13 -9.18
C MET A 147 18.25 11.37 -8.06
N ASN A 148 18.82 10.29 -7.54
CA ASN A 148 19.77 10.34 -6.44
C ASN A 148 21.14 10.86 -6.87
N ARG A 149 21.53 10.59 -8.12
CA ARG A 149 22.87 10.86 -8.63
C ARG A 149 23.36 12.29 -8.36
N PRO A 150 22.61 13.37 -8.67
CA PRO A 150 23.06 14.75 -8.37
C PRO A 150 23.34 15.04 -6.89
N VAL A 151 22.67 14.31 -5.99
CA VAL A 151 22.83 14.45 -4.53
C VAL A 151 23.92 13.53 -4.00
N LYS A 152 23.97 12.28 -4.46
CA LYS A 152 24.98 11.29 -4.06
C LYS A 152 26.37 11.73 -4.49
N GLN A 153 26.54 12.29 -5.69
CA GLN A 153 27.84 12.74 -6.17
C GLN A 153 28.48 13.84 -5.29
N LYS A 154 27.66 14.60 -4.56
CA LYS A 154 28.12 15.64 -3.62
C LYS A 154 28.42 15.11 -2.22
N SER A 155 28.14 13.83 -1.96
CA SER A 155 28.23 13.22 -0.63
C SER A 155 29.28 12.13 -0.60
N TRP A 156 30.19 12.18 0.37
CA TRP A 156 31.20 11.14 0.61
C TRP A 156 30.58 9.74 0.82
N ARG A 157 29.35 9.66 1.32
CA ARG A 157 28.60 8.41 1.54
C ARG A 157 28.34 7.61 0.25
N ARG A 158 28.56 8.21 -0.93
CA ARG A 158 28.48 7.53 -2.23
C ARG A 158 29.43 6.34 -2.33
N PHE A 159 30.62 6.40 -1.73
CA PHE A 159 31.58 5.30 -1.77
C PHE A 159 31.13 4.07 -0.99
N ILE A 160 30.25 4.23 0.01
CA ILE A 160 29.70 3.12 0.79
C ILE A 160 28.58 2.41 0.02
N TRP A 161 27.72 3.17 -0.66
CA TRP A 161 26.52 2.68 -1.35
C TRP A 161 26.63 2.85 -2.88
N TRP A 162 27.79 2.49 -3.42
CA TRP A 162 28.19 2.75 -4.81
C TRP A 162 27.47 1.87 -5.84
N TRP A 163 26.97 0.70 -5.43
CA TRP A 163 26.28 -0.26 -6.29
C TRP A 163 24.91 0.21 -6.79
N ALA A 164 24.45 1.38 -6.35
CA ALA A 164 23.13 1.92 -6.64
C ALA A 164 23.19 3.22 -7.46
N GLU A 165 24.17 3.31 -8.35
CA GLU A 165 24.34 4.34 -9.39
C GLU A 165 23.59 3.92 -10.67
N PRO A 166 23.15 4.86 -11.52
CA PRO A 166 22.45 4.54 -12.76
C PRO A 166 23.38 3.89 -13.79
N GLU A 167 22.78 3.09 -14.68
CA GLU A 167 23.47 2.43 -15.80
C GLU A 167 24.02 3.41 -16.82
N VAL A 168 23.36 4.57 -16.97
CA VAL A 168 23.74 5.62 -17.92
C VAL A 168 24.08 6.90 -17.17
N ASP A 169 25.07 7.64 -17.67
CA ASP A 169 25.42 8.98 -17.20
C ASP A 169 24.33 10.01 -17.57
N ARG A 170 23.20 9.92 -16.88
CA ARG A 170 22.09 10.87 -16.95
C ARG A 170 21.51 11.09 -15.57
N SER A 171 20.73 12.15 -15.42
CA SER A 171 20.13 12.54 -14.14
C SER A 171 18.68 12.94 -14.34
N ILE A 172 17.87 12.73 -13.30
CA ILE A 172 16.54 13.31 -13.19
C ILE A 172 16.61 14.41 -12.15
N TYR A 173 16.37 15.66 -12.54
CA TYR A 173 16.43 16.80 -11.62
C TYR A 173 15.15 16.89 -10.79
N SER A 174 15.29 17.08 -9.47
CA SER A 174 14.14 17.21 -8.58
C SER A 174 13.89 18.66 -8.18
N TYR A 175 12.62 19.04 -8.28
CA TYR A 175 12.10 20.34 -7.90
C TYR A 175 10.95 20.20 -6.91
N PRO A 176 10.68 21.22 -6.07
CA PRO A 176 9.51 21.21 -5.21
C PRO A 176 8.23 21.45 -6.03
N ALA A 177 7.14 21.82 -5.37
CA ALA A 177 5.88 22.10 -6.05
C ALA A 177 6.04 23.24 -7.06
N VAL A 178 5.37 23.11 -8.21
CA VAL A 178 5.24 24.21 -9.17
C VAL A 178 4.44 25.34 -8.53
N SER A 179 4.91 26.57 -8.66
CA SER A 179 4.20 27.77 -8.21
C SER A 179 3.42 28.42 -9.35
N SER A 180 4.03 28.57 -10.52
CA SER A 180 3.42 29.26 -11.67
C SER A 180 4.10 28.87 -12.98
N ILE A 181 3.41 29.15 -14.09
CA ILE A 181 3.89 28.90 -15.45
C ILE A 181 3.72 30.19 -16.27
N SER A 182 4.70 30.49 -17.11
CA SER A 182 4.66 31.60 -18.07
C SER A 182 5.32 31.16 -19.37
N GLY A 183 4.54 30.97 -20.43
CA GLY A 183 5.07 30.45 -21.70
C GLY A 183 5.66 29.05 -21.55
N SER A 184 6.95 28.86 -21.88
CA SER A 184 7.64 27.58 -21.65
C SER A 184 8.23 27.45 -20.26
N THR A 185 8.31 28.54 -19.48
CA THR A 185 9.04 28.57 -18.22
C THR A 185 8.13 28.16 -17.06
N VAL A 186 8.57 27.15 -16.32
CA VAL A 186 7.92 26.67 -15.09
C VAL A 186 8.72 27.15 -13.89
N THR A 187 8.07 27.86 -12.98
CA THR A 187 8.66 28.33 -11.71
C THR A 187 8.20 27.45 -10.56
N PHE A 188 9.11 27.14 -9.65
CA PHE A 188 8.88 26.29 -8.50
C PHE A 188 8.83 27.09 -7.19
N SER A 189 8.28 26.49 -6.15
CA SER A 189 8.06 27.16 -4.86
C SER A 189 9.34 27.57 -4.12
N ASP A 190 10.51 27.10 -4.54
CA ASP A 190 11.82 27.52 -4.03
C ASP A 190 12.48 28.61 -4.88
N GLY A 191 11.76 29.18 -5.85
CA GLY A 191 12.24 30.24 -6.74
C GLY A 191 13.07 29.76 -7.92
N ARG A 192 13.39 28.46 -8.01
CA ARG A 192 14.02 27.92 -9.22
C ARG A 192 13.02 27.95 -10.38
N ALA A 193 13.54 28.04 -11.59
CA ALA A 193 12.76 27.95 -12.82
C ALA A 193 13.46 27.04 -13.83
N MET A 194 12.67 26.45 -14.73
CA MET A 194 13.19 25.72 -15.87
C MET A 194 12.23 25.87 -17.05
N ASP A 195 12.78 25.87 -18.26
CA ASP A 195 11.95 25.75 -19.45
C ASP A 195 11.56 24.30 -19.70
N VAL A 196 10.31 24.10 -20.11
CA VAL A 196 9.70 22.79 -20.30
C VAL A 196 9.02 22.74 -21.66
N ASP A 197 9.30 21.69 -22.42
CA ASP A 197 8.64 21.42 -23.70
C ASP A 197 7.50 20.41 -23.54
N VAL A 198 7.60 19.50 -22.57
CA VAL A 198 6.57 18.49 -22.26
C VAL A 198 6.30 18.45 -20.76
N LEU A 199 5.06 18.74 -20.38
CA LEU A 199 4.58 18.71 -19.00
C LEU A 199 3.63 17.52 -18.78
N VAL A 200 4.01 16.60 -17.90
CA VAL A 200 3.22 15.39 -17.60
C VAL A 200 2.64 15.46 -16.20
N TYR A 201 1.31 15.50 -16.09
CA TYR A 201 0.61 15.40 -14.81
C TYR A 201 0.50 13.94 -14.38
N ALA A 202 1.34 13.52 -13.45
CA ALA A 202 1.24 12.25 -12.74
C ALA A 202 0.57 12.43 -11.37
N THR A 203 -0.58 13.11 -11.38
CA THR A 203 -1.21 13.68 -10.18
C THR A 203 -2.30 12.80 -9.55
N GLY A 204 -2.48 11.58 -10.05
CA GLY A 204 -3.50 10.65 -9.56
C GLY A 204 -4.84 10.79 -10.28
N TYR A 205 -5.86 10.12 -9.73
CA TYR A 205 -7.18 9.98 -10.33
C TYR A 205 -8.26 10.27 -9.28
N THR A 206 -9.44 10.69 -9.73
CA THR A 206 -10.66 10.79 -8.92
C THR A 206 -11.70 9.80 -9.44
N GLN A 207 -12.58 9.32 -8.57
CA GLN A 207 -13.55 8.27 -8.90
C GLN A 207 -14.97 8.82 -8.99
N SER A 208 -15.57 8.90 -10.18
CA SER A 208 -16.94 9.41 -10.35
C SER A 208 -17.88 8.31 -10.86
N PHE A 209 -19.09 8.27 -10.28
CA PHE A 209 -20.16 7.35 -10.67
C PHE A 209 -21.39 8.12 -11.18
N PRO A 210 -21.33 8.70 -12.39
CA PRO A 210 -22.38 9.60 -12.89
C PRO A 210 -23.72 8.90 -13.18
N PHE A 211 -23.71 7.56 -13.24
CA PHE A 211 -24.89 6.73 -13.43
C PHE A 211 -25.69 6.50 -12.14
N LEU A 212 -25.13 6.81 -10.96
CA LEU A 212 -25.87 6.70 -9.71
C LEU A 212 -26.84 7.89 -9.58
N PRO A 213 -28.07 7.67 -9.10
CA PRO A 213 -29.03 8.76 -8.91
C PRO A 213 -28.49 9.76 -7.90
N LYS A 214 -28.60 11.05 -8.23
CA LYS A 214 -28.30 12.17 -7.32
C LYS A 214 -29.35 12.17 -6.21
N SER A 215 -29.15 11.37 -5.16
CA SER A 215 -30.05 11.33 -4.01
C SER A 215 -29.77 12.51 -3.08
N ALA A 216 -30.76 12.95 -2.30
CA ALA A 216 -30.59 13.94 -1.23
C ALA A 216 -29.62 13.52 -0.10
N ASN A 217 -29.10 12.29 -0.13
CA ASN A 217 -28.06 11.82 0.78
C ASN A 217 -26.69 12.33 0.31
N SER A 218 -26.07 13.20 1.11
CA SER A 218 -24.82 13.92 0.79
C SER A 218 -23.67 13.01 0.37
N ARG A 219 -23.63 11.75 0.84
CA ARG A 219 -22.62 10.77 0.46
C ARG A 219 -22.77 10.27 -0.99
N LYS A 220 -23.99 9.97 -1.47
CA LYS A 220 -24.20 9.56 -2.87
C LYS A 220 -23.88 10.72 -3.84
N GLU A 221 -24.14 11.96 -3.42
CA GLU A 221 -23.69 13.14 -4.17
C GLU A 221 -22.15 13.28 -4.20
N GLY A 222 -21.47 12.99 -3.10
CA GLY A 222 -20.00 12.96 -3.04
C GLY A 222 -19.41 11.92 -3.99
N LEU A 223 -19.94 10.69 -3.98
CA LEU A 223 -19.55 9.62 -4.91
C LEU A 223 -19.74 10.01 -6.38
N ALA A 224 -20.87 10.64 -6.72
CA ALA A 224 -21.10 11.13 -8.08
C ALA A 224 -20.07 12.20 -8.48
N ARG A 225 -19.57 13.00 -7.53
CA ARG A 225 -18.65 14.13 -7.75
C ARG A 225 -17.17 13.78 -7.70
N GLY A 226 -16.78 12.53 -7.42
CA GLY A 226 -15.35 12.23 -7.30
C GLY A 226 -14.80 12.21 -5.88
N ASP A 227 -15.64 12.29 -4.86
CA ASP A 227 -15.19 12.32 -3.47
C ASP A 227 -14.96 10.90 -2.93
N ASP A 228 -13.69 10.48 -2.93
CA ASP A 228 -13.26 9.20 -2.40
C ASP A 228 -13.61 9.02 -0.90
N ALA A 229 -13.86 10.12 -0.14
CA ALA A 229 -14.29 10.04 1.25
C ALA A 229 -15.75 9.57 1.41
N SER A 230 -16.47 9.49 0.29
CA SER A 230 -17.86 9.08 0.24
C SER A 230 -18.05 7.59 -0.10
N LEU A 231 -16.97 6.79 -0.16
CA LEU A 231 -17.06 5.33 -0.32
C LEU A 231 -17.89 4.66 0.79
N PRO A 232 -18.48 3.49 0.51
CA PRO A 232 -19.42 2.87 1.43
C PRO A 232 -18.82 2.55 2.80
N SER A 233 -19.65 2.67 3.84
CA SER A 233 -19.15 2.53 5.21
C SER A 233 -18.88 1.08 5.64
N ASP A 234 -19.56 0.11 5.05
CA ASP A 234 -19.39 -1.31 5.38
C ASP A 234 -18.37 -1.96 4.44
N HIS A 235 -17.17 -2.15 4.99
CA HIS A 235 -16.01 -2.74 4.29
C HIS A 235 -15.55 -2.07 3.00
N LEU A 236 -16.00 -0.83 2.73
CA LEU A 236 -15.87 -0.17 1.42
C LEU A 236 -16.60 -0.93 0.30
N ILE A 237 -17.57 -1.78 0.66
CA ILE A 237 -18.33 -2.65 -0.25
C ILE A 237 -19.76 -2.15 -0.38
N ILE A 238 -20.52 -2.06 0.71
CA ILE A 238 -21.94 -1.68 0.69
C ILE A 238 -22.23 -0.56 1.69
N GLU A 239 -23.38 0.10 1.49
CA GLU A 239 -23.99 0.84 2.57
C GLU A 239 -24.94 -0.09 3.36
N PRO A 240 -24.95 -0.05 4.71
CA PRO A 240 -25.76 -0.97 5.50
C PRO A 240 -27.26 -0.95 5.22
N ASP A 241 -27.79 0.21 4.79
CA ASP A 241 -29.19 0.45 4.41
C ASP A 241 -29.49 0.09 2.94
N GLU A 242 -28.47 -0.14 2.12
CA GLU A 242 -28.59 -0.52 0.71
C GLU A 242 -27.66 -1.72 0.39
N PRO A 243 -27.90 -2.92 0.95
CA PRO A 243 -27.03 -4.07 0.76
C PRO A 243 -27.05 -4.63 -0.67
N THR A 244 -28.03 -4.23 -1.48
CA THR A 244 -28.25 -4.64 -2.87
C THR A 244 -27.31 -3.96 -3.87
N LEU A 245 -26.57 -2.93 -3.46
CA LEU A 245 -25.59 -2.21 -4.29
C LEU A 245 -24.20 -2.31 -3.66
N ALA A 246 -23.26 -2.93 -4.40
CA ALA A 246 -21.88 -3.10 -3.96
C ALA A 246 -20.86 -2.39 -4.86
N PHE A 247 -19.82 -1.87 -4.22
CA PHE A 247 -18.64 -1.25 -4.82
C PHE A 247 -17.47 -2.22 -4.65
N ILE A 248 -17.05 -2.86 -5.73
CA ILE A 248 -16.00 -3.89 -5.73
C ILE A 248 -14.70 -3.31 -6.28
N GLY A 249 -13.59 -3.53 -5.58
CA GLY A 249 -12.24 -3.10 -5.98
C GLY A 249 -11.89 -1.66 -5.63
N PHE A 250 -12.78 -0.92 -4.96
CA PHE A 250 -12.56 0.46 -4.51
C PHE A 250 -11.80 0.56 -3.17
N VAL A 251 -10.87 -0.36 -2.97
CA VAL A 251 -10.03 -0.47 -1.77
C VAL A 251 -8.56 -0.40 -2.17
N ARG A 252 -7.72 0.26 -1.35
CA ARG A 252 -6.30 0.44 -1.64
C ARG A 252 -5.42 -0.17 -0.55
N PRO A 253 -4.76 -1.31 -0.81
CA PRO A 253 -3.85 -1.89 0.16
C PRO A 253 -2.55 -1.08 0.30
N ASN A 254 -1.97 -1.10 1.50
CA ASN A 254 -0.60 -0.64 1.74
C ASN A 254 0.44 -1.49 0.99
N VAL A 255 0.28 -2.82 1.04
CA VAL A 255 1.11 -3.83 0.39
C VAL A 255 0.22 -5.02 0.04
N GLY A 256 -0.10 -5.19 -1.24
CA GLY A 256 -0.97 -6.26 -1.71
C GLY A 256 -1.58 -5.94 -3.06
N ALA A 257 -2.55 -6.76 -3.48
CA ALA A 257 -3.16 -6.67 -4.79
C ALA A 257 -4.69 -6.48 -4.68
N ILE A 258 -5.25 -5.62 -5.54
CA ILE A 258 -6.69 -5.34 -5.57
C ILE A 258 -7.53 -6.52 -6.11
N PRO A 259 -7.10 -7.28 -7.14
CA PRO A 259 -7.88 -8.42 -7.62
C PRO A 259 -8.26 -9.47 -6.56
N PRO A 260 -7.35 -10.00 -5.71
CA PRO A 260 -7.73 -10.94 -4.65
C PRO A 260 -8.63 -10.31 -3.58
N MET A 261 -8.47 -9.01 -3.30
CA MET A 261 -9.38 -8.30 -2.40
C MET A 261 -10.78 -8.18 -3.01
N SER A 262 -10.86 -7.89 -4.31
CA SER A 262 -12.12 -7.79 -5.05
C SER A 262 -12.86 -9.13 -5.04
N GLU A 263 -12.13 -10.23 -5.21
CA GLU A 263 -12.69 -11.58 -5.07
C GLU A 263 -13.25 -11.82 -3.66
N LEU A 264 -12.51 -11.45 -2.62
CA LEU A 264 -13.00 -11.55 -1.24
C LEU A 264 -14.24 -10.69 -0.99
N GLN A 265 -14.25 -9.46 -1.51
CA GLN A 265 -15.39 -8.54 -1.40
C GLN A 265 -16.65 -9.13 -2.05
N VAL A 266 -16.51 -9.79 -3.20
CA VAL A 266 -17.62 -10.51 -3.85
C VAL A 266 -18.09 -11.69 -3.01
N MET A 267 -17.18 -12.51 -2.47
CA MET A 267 -17.52 -13.62 -1.57
C MET A 267 -18.32 -13.13 -0.34
N TRP A 268 -17.84 -12.07 0.30
CA TRP A 268 -18.51 -11.45 1.44
C TRP A 268 -19.88 -10.90 1.05
N TRP A 269 -19.99 -10.20 -0.08
CA TRP A 269 -21.25 -9.61 -0.53
C TRP A 269 -22.32 -10.67 -0.85
N ILE A 270 -21.93 -11.80 -1.46
CA ILE A 270 -22.82 -12.94 -1.69
C ILE A 270 -23.39 -13.47 -0.37
N GLU A 271 -22.54 -13.65 0.64
CA GLU A 271 -22.97 -14.16 1.95
C GLU A 271 -23.81 -13.13 2.73
N ARG A 272 -23.52 -11.83 2.55
CA ARG A 272 -24.35 -10.75 3.07
C ARG A 272 -25.75 -10.76 2.43
N MET A 273 -25.85 -10.95 1.13
CA MET A 273 -27.11 -11.05 0.39
C MET A 273 -27.91 -12.31 0.75
N ARG A 274 -27.24 -13.41 1.09
CA ARG A 274 -27.86 -14.64 1.60
C ARG A 274 -28.40 -14.51 3.03
N GLY A 275 -28.07 -13.42 3.73
CA GLY A 275 -28.44 -13.22 5.14
C GLY A 275 -27.54 -13.95 6.13
N ASN A 276 -26.41 -14.51 5.69
CA ASN A 276 -25.47 -15.26 6.53
C ASN A 276 -24.52 -14.36 7.32
N ILE A 277 -24.39 -13.09 6.92
CA ILE A 277 -23.61 -12.08 7.63
C ILE A 277 -24.59 -11.07 8.28
N PRO A 278 -24.57 -10.90 9.61
CA PRO A 278 -25.42 -9.92 10.28
C PRO A 278 -24.97 -8.49 9.96
N ALA A 279 -25.90 -7.54 10.01
CA ALA A 279 -25.54 -6.12 9.95
C ALA A 279 -24.74 -5.76 11.21
N LYS A 280 -23.43 -5.54 11.07
CA LYS A 280 -22.58 -5.07 12.17
C LYS A 280 -22.35 -3.57 12.06
N ARG A 281 -22.17 -2.92 13.21
CA ARG A 281 -21.86 -1.49 13.33
C ARG A 281 -20.46 -1.22 13.89
N GLU A 282 -19.68 -2.25 14.16
CA GLU A 282 -18.34 -2.08 14.70
C GLU A 282 -17.43 -1.48 13.63
N ARG A 283 -16.60 -0.51 14.04
CA ARG A 283 -15.66 0.11 13.11
C ARG A 283 -14.56 -0.90 12.77
N PRO A 284 -14.25 -1.09 11.49
CA PRO A 284 -13.19 -1.98 11.09
C PRO A 284 -11.83 -1.48 11.57
N SER A 285 -10.91 -2.42 11.80
CA SER A 285 -9.57 -2.11 12.32
C SER A 285 -8.47 -2.12 11.25
N TYR A 286 -8.79 -2.48 10.01
CA TYR A 286 -7.78 -2.55 8.94
C TYR A 286 -7.44 -1.20 8.30
N GLY A 287 -8.04 -0.08 8.72
CA GLY A 287 -7.78 1.23 8.09
C GLY A 287 -6.34 1.72 8.27
N LEU A 288 -5.78 2.35 7.25
CA LEU A 288 -4.50 3.06 7.37
C LEU A 288 -4.66 4.37 8.16
N LEU A 289 -3.60 4.76 8.87
CA LEU A 289 -3.59 5.95 9.74
C LEU A 289 -3.31 7.25 8.99
N GLY A 290 -2.84 7.15 7.75
CA GLY A 290 -2.55 8.31 6.92
C GLY A 290 -3.83 9.03 6.51
N ARG A 291 -4.00 10.28 6.94
CA ARG A 291 -5.19 11.12 6.66
C ARG A 291 -5.58 11.26 5.18
N LYS A 292 -4.65 11.00 4.24
CA LYS A 292 -4.89 11.14 2.79
C LYS A 292 -5.39 9.86 2.12
N LEU A 293 -5.57 8.77 2.88
CA LEU A 293 -5.85 7.44 2.34
C LEU A 293 -7.18 6.94 2.89
N VAL A 294 -8.28 7.60 2.51
CA VAL A 294 -9.61 7.33 3.09
C VAL A 294 -10.09 5.89 2.81
N TYR A 295 -9.68 5.33 1.67
CA TYR A 295 -9.91 3.92 1.28
C TYR A 295 -8.65 3.05 1.41
N GLY A 296 -7.66 3.52 2.16
CA GLY A 296 -6.41 2.84 2.42
C GLY A 296 -6.55 1.80 3.52
N VAL A 297 -6.11 0.56 3.27
CA VAL A 297 -6.19 -0.53 4.25
C VAL A 297 -4.87 -1.30 4.41
N ASP A 298 -4.69 -1.90 5.58
CA ASP A 298 -3.72 -2.95 5.82
C ASP A 298 -4.22 -4.25 5.19
N TYR A 299 -3.54 -4.71 4.13
CA TYR A 299 -4.02 -5.82 3.29
C TYR A 299 -4.35 -7.07 4.11
N GLY A 300 -3.40 -7.58 4.91
CA GLY A 300 -3.60 -8.83 5.63
C GLY A 300 -4.73 -8.74 6.67
N ASN A 301 -4.81 -7.62 7.38
CA ASN A 301 -5.88 -7.39 8.37
C ASN A 301 -7.26 -7.24 7.70
N TYR A 302 -7.33 -6.58 6.53
CA TYR A 302 -8.56 -6.49 5.73
C TYR A 302 -9.05 -7.88 5.32
N MET A 303 -8.15 -8.66 4.70
CA MET A 303 -8.48 -10.00 4.21
C MET A 303 -8.96 -10.91 5.33
N HIS A 304 -8.30 -10.88 6.49
CA HIS A 304 -8.65 -11.70 7.64
C HIS A 304 -10.00 -11.29 8.26
N GLN A 305 -10.21 -10.00 8.54
CA GLN A 305 -11.46 -9.51 9.15
C GLN A 305 -12.66 -9.79 8.27
N VAL A 306 -12.60 -9.40 6.99
CA VAL A 306 -13.72 -9.62 6.05
C VAL A 306 -14.03 -11.12 5.92
N ALA A 307 -13.02 -11.97 5.77
CA ALA A 307 -13.21 -13.42 5.67
C ALA A 307 -13.78 -14.05 6.96
N SER A 308 -13.48 -13.49 8.12
CA SER A 308 -13.95 -14.02 9.41
C SER A 308 -15.45 -13.90 9.59
N GLU A 309 -16.10 -12.92 8.95
CA GLU A 309 -17.52 -12.65 9.16
C GLU A 309 -18.45 -13.71 8.57
N PHE A 310 -17.96 -14.44 7.56
CA PHE A 310 -18.68 -15.55 6.93
C PHE A 310 -17.95 -16.89 7.08
N GLY A 311 -17.06 -17.00 8.07
CA GLY A 311 -16.41 -18.27 8.44
C GLY A 311 -15.33 -18.77 7.47
N ALA A 312 -14.87 -17.94 6.53
CA ALA A 312 -13.84 -18.31 5.57
C ALA A 312 -12.40 -18.14 6.09
N SER A 313 -12.20 -17.38 7.18
CA SER A 313 -10.90 -17.28 7.84
C SER A 313 -10.44 -18.63 8.42
N PRO A 314 -9.30 -19.19 7.98
CA PRO A 314 -8.93 -20.56 8.32
C PRO A 314 -8.55 -20.70 9.78
N THR A 315 -9.25 -21.58 10.51
CA THR A 315 -8.94 -21.90 11.91
C THR A 315 -7.62 -22.67 12.04
N LEU A 316 -7.04 -22.68 13.24
CA LEU A 316 -5.86 -23.49 13.53
C LEU A 316 -6.12 -24.98 13.24
N THR A 317 -7.30 -25.49 13.60
CA THR A 317 -7.70 -26.88 13.32
C THR A 317 -7.71 -27.19 11.84
N THR A 318 -8.22 -26.27 11.01
CA THR A 318 -8.18 -26.39 9.56
C THR A 318 -6.75 -26.40 9.05
N LEU A 319 -5.93 -25.42 9.46
CA LEU A 319 -4.53 -25.32 9.02
C LEU A 319 -3.70 -26.56 9.41
N CYS A 320 -3.92 -27.13 10.59
CA CYS A 320 -3.24 -28.34 11.06
C CYS A 320 -3.52 -29.59 10.21
N ARG A 321 -4.54 -29.59 9.35
CA ARG A 321 -4.76 -30.68 8.37
C ARG A 321 -3.65 -30.79 7.33
N SER A 322 -2.84 -29.73 7.15
CA SER A 322 -1.67 -29.76 6.28
C SER A 322 -0.54 -28.90 6.85
N PRO A 323 0.56 -29.51 7.33
CA PRO A 323 1.74 -28.77 7.79
C PRO A 323 2.30 -27.81 6.72
N CYS A 324 2.24 -28.20 5.44
CA CYS A 324 2.65 -27.36 4.32
C CYS A 324 1.78 -26.09 4.19
N ALA A 325 0.45 -26.24 4.25
CA ALA A 325 -0.46 -25.10 4.18
C ALA A 325 -0.34 -24.21 5.41
N LEU A 326 -0.17 -24.79 6.60
CA LEU A 326 0.09 -24.06 7.84
C LEU A 326 1.37 -23.21 7.74
N ALA A 327 2.48 -23.80 7.27
CA ALA A 327 3.73 -23.07 7.09
C ALA A 327 3.59 -21.92 6.09
N ALA A 328 2.93 -22.16 4.96
CA ALA A 328 2.65 -21.12 3.96
C ALA A 328 1.75 -20.00 4.52
N TYR A 329 0.74 -20.35 5.32
CA TYR A 329 -0.15 -19.38 5.95
C TYR A 329 0.54 -18.53 7.00
N CYS A 330 1.39 -19.13 7.83
CA CYS A 330 2.12 -18.42 8.88
C CYS A 330 3.16 -17.47 8.30
N LEU A 331 3.97 -17.97 7.36
CA LEU A 331 5.21 -17.32 6.92
C LEU A 331 5.11 -16.62 5.55
N GLY A 332 3.92 -16.62 4.95
CA GLY A 332 3.59 -15.88 3.73
C GLY A 332 2.54 -14.80 3.97
N GLN A 333 2.11 -14.18 2.88
CA GLN A 333 1.05 -13.16 2.88
C GLN A 333 -0.35 -13.80 2.98
N ALA A 334 -1.36 -13.02 3.37
CA ALA A 334 -2.77 -13.42 3.40
C ALA A 334 -3.36 -13.61 1.97
N TYR A 335 -2.94 -14.65 1.27
CA TYR A 335 -3.43 -14.98 -0.07
C TYR A 335 -4.91 -15.41 -0.05
N ILE A 336 -5.65 -15.06 -1.11
CA ILE A 336 -7.07 -15.37 -1.23
C ILE A 336 -7.37 -16.88 -1.13
N SER A 337 -6.48 -17.74 -1.60
CA SER A 337 -6.60 -19.20 -1.50
C SER A 337 -6.75 -19.69 -0.06
N PHE A 338 -6.13 -19.01 0.92
CA PHE A 338 -6.26 -19.40 2.33
C PHE A 338 -7.68 -19.21 2.85
N PHE A 339 -8.42 -18.24 2.32
CA PHE A 339 -9.81 -17.98 2.65
C PHE A 339 -10.79 -18.86 1.85
N LYS A 340 -10.27 -19.90 1.20
CA LYS A 340 -11.03 -20.96 0.51
C LYS A 340 -10.62 -22.36 1.00
N LEU A 341 -9.95 -22.44 2.15
CA LEU A 341 -9.63 -23.71 2.81
C LEU A 341 -10.77 -24.23 3.69
N GLN A 342 -11.73 -23.36 4.02
CA GLN A 342 -12.93 -23.67 4.78
C GLN A 342 -14.02 -22.63 4.46
N GLY A 343 -15.22 -22.85 4.98
CA GLY A 343 -16.35 -21.93 4.85
C GLY A 343 -17.13 -22.15 3.54
N PRO A 344 -18.05 -21.24 3.19
CA PRO A 344 -19.02 -21.46 2.12
C PRO A 344 -18.41 -21.51 0.70
N PHE A 345 -17.13 -21.14 0.56
CA PHE A 345 -16.39 -21.16 -0.71
C PHE A 345 -15.17 -22.09 -0.66
N GLU A 346 -15.21 -23.13 0.17
CA GLU A 346 -14.12 -24.11 0.24
C GLU A 346 -13.81 -24.73 -1.14
N SER A 347 -12.52 -24.90 -1.43
CA SER A 347 -12.07 -25.43 -2.71
C SER A 347 -10.89 -26.38 -2.55
N ALA A 348 -10.99 -27.57 -3.16
CA ALA A 348 -9.87 -28.50 -3.25
C ALA A 348 -8.67 -27.92 -4.02
N ALA A 349 -8.91 -27.02 -4.99
CA ALA A 349 -7.85 -26.34 -5.71
C ALA A 349 -7.07 -25.39 -4.78
N ALA A 350 -7.77 -24.66 -3.91
CA ALA A 350 -7.12 -23.77 -2.94
C ALA A 350 -6.17 -24.55 -2.02
N TRP A 351 -6.62 -25.72 -1.57
CA TRP A 351 -5.80 -26.67 -0.81
C TRP A 351 -4.51 -27.08 -1.54
N ARG A 352 -4.58 -27.38 -2.85
CA ARG A 352 -3.42 -27.74 -3.67
C ARG A 352 -2.44 -26.56 -3.79
N VAL A 353 -2.96 -25.39 -4.14
CA VAL A 353 -2.21 -24.12 -4.31
C VAL A 353 -1.48 -23.73 -3.03
N SER A 354 -2.17 -23.78 -1.88
CA SER A 354 -1.61 -23.44 -0.57
C SER A 354 -0.46 -24.33 -0.13
N ARG A 355 -0.46 -25.62 -0.52
CA ARG A 355 0.58 -26.57 -0.18
C ARG A 355 1.78 -26.54 -1.12
N THR A 356 1.64 -25.90 -2.28
CA THR A 356 2.63 -25.93 -3.36
C THR A 356 3.10 -24.52 -3.68
N GLU A 357 2.41 -23.83 -4.58
CA GLU A 357 2.77 -22.53 -5.14
C GLU A 357 2.93 -21.45 -4.06
N LEU A 358 2.07 -21.45 -3.02
CA LEU A 358 2.18 -20.45 -1.94
C LEU A 358 3.24 -20.80 -0.89
N LEU A 359 3.63 -22.07 -0.79
CA LEU A 359 4.73 -22.51 0.07
C LEU A 359 6.08 -22.26 -0.61
N GLN A 360 6.14 -22.29 -1.94
CA GLN A 360 7.38 -22.17 -2.70
C GLN A 360 8.19 -20.90 -2.36
N PRO A 361 7.62 -19.68 -2.28
CA PRO A 361 8.37 -18.50 -1.84
C PRO A 361 8.93 -18.62 -0.42
N VAL A 362 8.22 -19.28 0.49
CA VAL A 362 8.68 -19.53 1.87
C VAL A 362 9.89 -20.46 1.86
N ILE A 363 9.89 -21.49 1.02
CA ILE A 363 11.03 -22.40 0.86
C ILE A 363 12.22 -21.67 0.23
N GLN A 364 11.99 -20.96 -0.88
CA GLN A 364 13.03 -20.24 -1.63
C GLN A 364 13.73 -19.16 -0.80
N ARG A 365 13.01 -18.56 0.16
CA ARG A 365 13.57 -17.59 1.11
C ARG A 365 14.71 -18.16 1.97
N GLY A 366 14.74 -19.48 2.17
CA GLY A 366 15.77 -20.16 2.93
C GLY A 366 15.61 -20.04 4.46
N LEU A 367 16.31 -20.91 5.19
CA LEU A 367 16.14 -21.09 6.64
C LEU A 367 16.49 -19.83 7.44
N ALA A 368 17.63 -19.20 7.15
CA ALA A 368 18.10 -18.03 7.92
C ALA A 368 17.11 -16.86 7.89
N ALA A 369 16.56 -16.55 6.70
CA ALA A 369 15.55 -15.52 6.59
C ALA A 369 14.22 -15.96 7.21
N ASN A 370 13.81 -17.22 7.05
CA ASN A 370 12.60 -17.76 7.70
C ASN A 370 12.64 -17.64 9.22
N VAL A 371 13.80 -17.80 9.87
CA VAL A 371 13.95 -17.59 11.32
C VAL A 371 13.52 -16.19 11.74
N ILE A 372 13.83 -15.15 10.95
CA ILE A 372 13.40 -13.77 11.25
C ILE A 372 11.87 -13.66 11.25
N PHE A 373 11.20 -14.26 10.27
CA PHE A 373 9.73 -14.27 10.19
C PHE A 373 9.10 -15.07 11.34
N VAL A 374 9.67 -16.23 11.69
CA VAL A 374 9.21 -17.04 12.84
C VAL A 374 9.38 -16.27 14.14
N VAL A 375 10.53 -15.64 14.38
CA VAL A 375 10.77 -14.82 15.58
C VAL A 375 9.79 -13.65 15.65
N THR A 376 9.54 -13.01 14.50
CA THR A 376 8.58 -11.90 14.41
C THR A 376 7.16 -12.37 14.74
N MET A 377 6.72 -13.50 14.16
CA MET A 377 5.44 -14.14 14.45
C MET A 377 5.30 -14.46 15.94
N LEU A 378 6.31 -15.12 16.52
CA LEU A 378 6.30 -15.50 17.93
C LEU A 378 6.28 -14.27 18.83
N ALA A 379 7.07 -13.23 18.54
CA ALA A 379 7.09 -12.01 19.33
C ALA A 379 5.72 -11.32 19.37
N PHE A 380 5.09 -11.11 18.20
CA PHE A 380 3.75 -10.51 18.15
C PHE A 380 2.66 -11.44 18.68
N GLY A 381 2.82 -12.74 18.49
CA GLY A 381 1.92 -13.77 19.00
C GLY A 381 1.92 -13.81 20.53
N TRP A 382 3.10 -13.77 21.15
CA TRP A 382 3.26 -13.69 22.60
C TRP A 382 2.61 -12.44 23.17
N VAL A 383 2.83 -11.28 22.55
CA VAL A 383 2.21 -10.03 23.01
C VAL A 383 0.68 -10.09 22.91
N SER A 384 0.15 -10.63 21.81
CA SER A 384 -1.29 -10.81 21.64
C SER A 384 -1.87 -11.82 22.63
N LEU A 385 -1.16 -12.92 22.91
CA LEU A 385 -1.55 -13.93 23.87
C LEU A 385 -1.57 -13.40 25.30
N VAL A 386 -0.55 -12.63 25.70
CA VAL A 386 -0.52 -11.97 27.02
C VAL A 386 -1.69 -11.01 27.15
N ALA A 387 -1.98 -10.20 26.13
CA ALA A 387 -3.12 -9.29 26.14
C ALA A 387 -4.45 -10.04 26.29
N LEU A 388 -4.60 -11.17 25.58
CA LEU A 388 -5.78 -12.05 25.69
C LEU A 388 -5.91 -12.65 27.10
N CYS A 389 -4.82 -13.16 27.68
CA CYS A 389 -4.83 -13.71 29.03
C CYS A 389 -5.26 -12.66 30.06
N VAL A 390 -4.74 -11.43 29.95
CA VAL A 390 -5.15 -10.31 30.80
C VAL A 390 -6.63 -9.99 30.62
N GLU A 391 -7.12 -9.94 29.38
CA GLU A 391 -8.54 -9.69 29.09
C GLU A 391 -9.45 -10.77 29.70
N LEU A 392 -9.09 -12.05 29.55
CA LEU A 392 -9.84 -13.17 30.11
C LEU A 392 -9.89 -13.11 31.63
N VAL A 393 -8.77 -12.80 32.30
CA VAL A 393 -8.71 -12.61 33.76
C VAL A 393 -9.58 -11.43 34.18
N CYS A 394 -9.47 -10.27 33.53
CA CYS A 394 -10.29 -9.10 33.85
C CYS A 394 -11.78 -9.35 33.61
N THR A 395 -12.14 -10.04 32.54
CA THR A 395 -13.54 -10.37 32.21
C THR A 395 -14.10 -11.39 33.18
N GLY A 396 -13.32 -12.41 33.55
CA GLY A 396 -13.66 -13.37 34.60
C GLY A 396 -13.89 -12.68 35.94
N ALA A 397 -12.96 -11.82 36.37
CA ALA A 397 -13.07 -11.05 37.61
C ALA A 397 -14.33 -10.16 37.62
N ARG A 398 -14.65 -9.48 36.50
CA ARG A 398 -15.88 -8.68 36.36
C ARG A 398 -17.15 -9.53 36.44
N LYS A 399 -17.15 -10.72 35.84
CA LYS A 399 -18.30 -11.66 35.93
C LYS A 399 -18.49 -12.14 37.38
N ILE A 400 -17.41 -12.44 38.08
CA ILE A 400 -17.43 -12.85 39.49
C ILE A 400 -17.93 -11.69 40.37
N ALA A 401 -17.37 -10.49 40.23
CA ALA A 401 -17.82 -9.30 40.97
C ALA A 401 -19.32 -9.04 40.78
N ARG A 402 -19.81 -9.08 39.52
CA ARG A 402 -21.24 -8.97 39.21
C ARG A 402 -22.09 -10.06 39.86
N SER A 403 -21.59 -11.30 39.94
CA SER A 403 -22.30 -12.40 40.62
C SER A 403 -22.32 -12.25 42.15
N LEU A 404 -21.37 -11.51 42.71
CA LEU A 404 -21.26 -11.23 44.15
C LEU A 404 -21.94 -9.90 44.55
N GLY A 405 -22.51 -9.16 43.60
CA GLY A 405 -23.17 -7.87 43.85
C GLY A 405 -22.22 -6.72 44.20
N VAL A 406 -20.93 -6.84 43.85
CA VAL A 406 -19.88 -5.84 44.10
C VAL A 406 -19.50 -5.11 42.81
#